data_AF-A0A6V7JEA0-F1
#
_entry.id   AF-A0A6V7JEA0-F1
#
_cell.length_a   1.000
_cell.length_b   1.000
_cell.length_c   1.000
_cell.angle_alpha   90.00
_cell.angle_beta   90.00
_cell.angle_gamma   90.00
#
_symmetry.space_group_name_H-M   'P 1'
#
loop_
_entity.id
_entity.type
_entity.pdbx_description
1 polymer ?
#
loop_
_entity_poly.entity_id
_entity_poly.type
_entity_poly.pdbx_seq_one_letter_code
_entity_poly.pdbx_strand_id
1 'polypeptide(L)' 'VLKQVLEKCVVGASVREACEYGDKLLLEETSKVFKKEKELKKGIAFPTCISVNNCICHFSPIASEPDQILKDGDMVKV' A
#
# COMPACT_ATOMS: atom_id res chain seq x y z
N VAL A 1 7.79 4.07 -4.63
CA VAL A 1 6.84 3.31 -3.81
C VAL A 1 6.25 2.12 -4.55
N LEU A 2 5.49 2.31 -5.64
CA LEU A 2 4.83 1.21 -6.37
C LEU A 2 5.70 -0.05 -6.60
N LYS A 3 6.90 0.11 -7.18
CA LYS A 3 7.83 -1.03 -7.40
C LYS A 3 8.17 -1.78 -6.11
N GLN A 4 8.40 -1.06 -5.01
CA GLN A 4 8.74 -1.65 -3.72
C GLN A 4 7.54 -2.37 -3.08
N VAL A 5 6.31 -1.90 -3.33
CA VAL A 5 5.09 -2.60 -2.90
C VAL A 5 4.93 -3.88 -3.72
N LEU A 6 5.15 -3.84 -5.04
CA LEU A 6 5.10 -5.04 -5.90
C LEU A 6 6.11 -6.11 -5.47
N GLU A 7 7.31 -5.72 -5.02
CA GLU A 7 8.31 -6.65 -4.46
C GLU A 7 7.86 -7.33 -3.16
N LYS A 8 6.89 -6.75 -2.45
CA LYS A 8 6.27 -7.36 -1.25
C LYS A 8 5.10 -8.27 -1.59
N CYS A 9 4.54 -8.19 -2.79
CA CYS A 9 3.44 -9.03 -3.25
C CYS A 9 3.92 -10.43 -3.65
N VAL A 10 4.39 -11.21 -2.66
CA VAL A 10 4.86 -12.58 -2.82
C VAL A 10 3.89 -13.59 -2.21
N VAL A 11 3.99 -14.86 -2.61
CA VAL A 11 3.16 -15.94 -2.04
C VAL A 11 3.34 -16.00 -0.53
N GLY A 12 2.21 -16.03 0.20
CA GLY A 12 2.17 -16.01 1.66
C GLY A 12 2.26 -14.62 2.29
N ALA A 13 2.45 -13.55 1.51
CA ALA A 13 2.48 -12.20 2.05
C ALA A 13 1.08 -11.73 2.48
N SER A 14 1.06 -10.95 3.56
CA SER A 14 -0.11 -10.21 4.01
C SER A 14 -0.36 -9.00 3.12
N VAL A 15 -1.58 -8.90 2.59
CA VAL A 15 -2.04 -7.70 1.87
C VAL A 15 -2.04 -6.50 2.81
N ARG A 16 -2.50 -6.66 4.06
CA ARG A 16 -2.52 -5.57 5.04
C ARG A 16 -1.12 -5.01 5.28
N GLU A 17 -0.14 -5.87 5.55
CA GLU A 17 1.25 -5.44 5.78
C GLU A 17 1.84 -4.74 4.56
N ALA A 18 1.51 -5.19 3.34
CA ALA A 18 1.95 -4.56 2.11
C ALA A 18 1.32 -3.16 1.90
N CYS A 19 0.03 -2.98 2.24
CA CYS A 19 -0.63 -1.67 2.25
C CYS A 19 0.02 -0.72 3.27
N GLU A 20 0.20 -1.17 4.51
CA GLU A 20 0.84 -0.40 5.59
C GLU A 20 2.28 0.01 5.22
N TYR A 21 3.03 -0.90 4.59
CA TYR A 21 4.36 -0.62 4.08
C TYR A 21 4.35 0.47 3.00
N GLY A 22 3.41 0.42 2.05
CA GLY A 22 3.27 1.42 1.01
C GLY A 22 2.97 2.81 1.57
N ASP A 23 2.02 2.90 2.50
CA ASP A 23 1.63 4.16 3.14
C ASP A 23 2.76 4.75 3.99
N LYS A 24 3.47 3.90 4.74
CA LYS A 24 4.65 4.31 5.49
C LYS A 24 5.71 4.91 4.57
N LEU A 25 6.02 4.25 3.45
CA LEU A 25 6.98 4.77 2.48
C LEU A 25 6.53 6.09 1.85
N LEU A 26 5.24 6.26 1.54
CA LEU A 26 4.71 7.52 1.01
C LEU A 26 4.92 8.66 2.00
N LEU A 27 4.60 8.45 3.28
CA LEU A 27 4.83 9.44 4.33
C LEU A 27 6.33 9.75 4.51
N GLU A 28 7.17 8.71 4.53
CA GLU A 28 8.62 8.88 4.64
C GLU A 28 9.20 9.68 3.47
N GLU A 29 8.88 9.34 2.23
CA GLU A 29 9.42 10.02 1.05
C GLU A 29 8.89 11.45 0.91
N THR A 30 7.60 11.67 1.18
CA THR A 30 7.03 13.03 1.13
C THR A 30 7.56 13.94 2.25
N SER A 31 7.96 13.37 3.39
CA SER A 31 8.61 14.15 4.47
C SER A 31 10.00 14.68 4.08
N LYS A 32 10.68 14.03 3.11
CA LYS A 32 12.05 14.37 2.68
C LYS A 32 12.09 15.57 1.74
N VAL A 33 11.02 15.83 1.00
CA VAL A 33 10.92 16.90 -0.01
C VAL A 33 10.19 18.12 0.52
N PHE A 34 10.37 19.30 -0.10
CA PHE A 34 9.66 20.54 0.24
C PHE A 34 9.67 20.90 1.74
N LYS A 35 10.82 20.75 2.41
CA LYS A 35 10.94 20.99 3.87
C LYS A 35 10.85 22.46 4.27
N LYS A 36 11.13 23.39 3.34
CA LYS A 36 11.11 24.83 3.59
C LYS A 36 9.71 25.44 3.45
N GLU A 37 8.84 24.81 2.67
CA GLU A 37 7.47 25.24 2.42
C GLU A 37 6.54 24.63 3.48
N LYS A 38 6.46 25.29 4.64
CA LYS A 38 5.72 24.77 5.81
C LYS A 38 4.20 24.64 5.59
N GLU A 39 3.63 25.46 4.72
CA GLU A 39 2.19 25.46 4.42
C GLU A 39 1.80 24.50 3.29
N LEU A 40 2.78 23.89 2.62
CA LEU A 40 2.52 22.94 1.56
C LEU A 40 1.98 21.62 2.13
N LYS A 41 0.72 21.31 1.81
CA LYS A 41 0.13 20.00 2.11
C LYS A 41 0.79 18.93 1.24
N LYS A 42 1.35 17.91 1.88
CA LYS A 42 1.99 16.76 1.24
C LYS A 42 1.77 15.51 2.08
N GLY A 43 1.75 14.36 1.43
CA GLY A 43 1.48 13.08 2.07
C GLY A 43 0.76 12.14 1.11
N ILE A 44 -0.11 11.31 1.67
CA ILE A 44 -0.90 10.32 0.94
C ILE A 44 -2.10 11.01 0.30
N ALA A 45 -2.19 10.97 -1.04
CA ALA A 45 -3.37 11.43 -1.77
C ALA A 45 -4.46 10.35 -1.86
N PHE A 46 -4.04 9.09 -1.95
CA PHE A 46 -4.89 7.92 -1.95
C PHE A 46 -4.14 6.78 -1.24
N PRO A 47 -4.76 6.06 -0.28
CA PRO A 47 -4.08 5.00 0.46
C PRO A 47 -3.69 3.85 -0.46
N THR A 48 -2.64 3.14 -0.08
CA THR A 48 -2.20 1.96 -0.81
C THR A 48 -3.29 0.90 -0.76
N CYS A 49 -3.84 0.53 -1.92
CA CYS A 49 -4.86 -0.50 -2.03
C CYS A 49 -4.31 -1.68 -2.82
N ILE A 50 -4.61 -2.89 -2.38
CA ILE A 50 -4.20 -4.11 -3.08
C ILE A 50 -5.43 -5.00 -3.26
N SER A 51 -5.99 -5.01 -4.47
CA SER A 51 -7.22 -5.75 -4.78
C SER A 51 -6.90 -7.07 -5.48
N VAL A 52 -7.28 -8.19 -4.87
CA VAL A 52 -6.96 -9.55 -5.33
C VAL A 52 -8.12 -10.17 -6.12
N ASN A 53 -7.83 -10.79 -7.25
CA ASN A 53 -8.77 -11.54 -8.10
C ASN A 53 -10.06 -10.76 -8.42
N ASN A 54 -11.20 -11.24 -7.93
CA ASN A 54 -12.54 -10.69 -8.15
C ASN A 54 -12.79 -9.37 -7.41
N CYS A 55 -11.92 -8.97 -6.48
CA CYS A 55 -11.99 -7.66 -5.86
C CYS A 55 -11.64 -6.60 -6.92
N ILE A 56 -12.56 -5.66 -7.16
CA ILE A 56 -12.42 -4.67 -8.25
C ILE A 56 -11.39 -3.60 -7.87
N CYS A 57 -11.59 -2.91 -6.75
CA CYS A 57 -10.75 -1.79 -6.31
C CYS A 57 -10.90 -1.51 -4.80
N HIS A 58 -10.06 -0.60 -4.30
CA HIS A 58 -10.14 0.02 -2.97
C HIS A 58 -10.04 -0.93 -1.77
N PHE A 59 -9.31 -2.04 -1.92
CA PHE A 59 -9.07 -2.96 -0.81
C PHE A 59 -7.82 -2.54 -0.01
N SER A 60 -8.03 -1.99 1.18
CA SER A 60 -6.97 -1.58 2.12
C SER A 60 -7.41 -1.99 3.53
N PRO A 61 -7.25 -3.28 3.91
CA PRO A 61 -7.84 -3.83 5.12
C PRO A 61 -7.19 -3.24 6.38
N ILE A 62 -7.98 -2.97 7.41
CA ILE A 62 -7.48 -2.50 8.71
C ILE A 62 -7.22 -3.67 9.68
N ALA A 63 -6.56 -3.39 10.81
CA ALA A 63 -6.18 -4.41 11.80
C ALA A 63 -7.37 -5.21 12.37
N SER A 64 -8.56 -4.60 12.45
CA SER A 64 -9.78 -5.25 12.91
C SER A 64 -10.49 -6.09 11.85
N GLU A 65 -10.08 -5.99 10.59
CA GLU A 65 -10.64 -6.76 9.48
C GLU A 65 -9.80 -8.02 9.23
N PRO A 66 -10.42 -9.08 8.65
CA PRO A 66 -9.67 -10.24 8.20
C PRO A 66 -8.60 -9.85 7.19
N ASP A 67 -7.41 -10.41 7.36
CA ASP A 67 -6.32 -10.20 6.42
C ASP A 67 -6.48 -11.08 5.16
N GLN A 68 -5.91 -10.63 4.05
CA GLN A 68 -5.86 -11.39 2.81
C GLN A 68 -4.42 -11.85 2.57
N ILE A 69 -4.21 -13.16 2.60
CA ILE A 69 -2.91 -13.76 2.31
C ILE A 69 -2.82 -14.08 0.82
N LEU A 70 -1.76 -13.59 0.17
CA LEU A 70 -1.52 -13.83 -1.26
C LEU A 70 -1.17 -15.28 -1.54
N LYS A 71 -1.71 -15.82 -2.63
CA LYS A 71 -1.47 -17.20 -3.08
C LYS A 71 -0.78 -17.21 -4.43
N ASP A 72 -0.14 -18.33 -4.74
CA ASP A 72 0.43 -18.54 -6.06
C ASP A 72 -0.67 -18.48 -7.13
N GLY A 73 -0.40 -17.76 -8.22
CA GLY A 73 -1.36 -17.54 -9.31
C GLY A 73 -2.42 -16.46 -9.07
N ASP A 74 -2.45 -15.78 -7.91
CA ASP A 74 -3.38 -14.67 -7.67
C ASP A 74 -3.11 -13.49 -8.61
N MET A 75 -4.19 -12.92 -9.16
CA MET A 75 -4.13 -11.65 -9.89
C MET A 75 -4.23 -10.50 -8.90
N VAL A 76 -3.15 -9.72 -8.78
CA VAL A 76 -3.02 -8.64 -7.81
C VAL A 76 -3.01 -7.27 -8.52
N LYS A 77 -3.85 -6.35 -8.04
CA LYS A 77 -3.93 -4.96 -8.53
C LYS A 77 -3.45 -4.04 -7.41
N VAL A 78 -2.42 -3.24 -7.68
CA VAL A 78 -1.78 -2.30 -6.73
C VAL A 78 -1.91 -0.87 -7.26
#